data_AF-A0A7C7KT29-F1
#
_entry.id   AF-A0A7C7KT29-F1
#
_cell.length_a   1.000
_cell.length_b   1.000
_cell.length_c   1.000
_cell.angle_alpha   90.00
_cell.angle_beta   90.00
_cell.angle_gamma   90.00
#
_symmetry.space_group_name_H-M   'P 1'
#
loop_
_entity.id
_entity.type
_entity.pdbx_description
1 polymer ?
#
loop_
_entity_poly.entity_id
_entity_poly.type
_entity_poly.pdbx_seq_one_letter_code
_entity_poly.pdbx_strand_id
1 'polypeptide(L)'
;LGALAYPLLSYEGKPEIVYRGGNLYSSAIEILNLARWVAYRVVDPDPRFLVETRDIGRVRIVPYVRSEHVYPGSAYLWAVQSHGKVYAPGAMFDVIYIVRGSESDIEKLTKAAWGIVRLGVKESIASVYDVSLHSVRVVHTGTVNTSYSFPLSLAQPEQQRDGDYVVVRLPTVSRESYRVGVVANPFTYFEDYVIPIDSIRVRIVSPEKAQFLEVEGVGTIVTPKLGEKL
;
A
#
# COMPACT_ATOMS: atom_id res chain seq x y z
N LEU A 1 3.01 -4.11 3.88
CA LEU A 1 3.91 -5.29 3.96
C LEU A 1 5.26 -4.96 4.59
N GLY A 2 6.09 -4.09 4.02
CA GLY A 2 7.39 -3.75 4.62
C GLY A 2 7.29 -3.21 6.06
N ALA A 3 6.26 -2.40 6.33
CA ALA A 3 5.98 -1.91 7.69
C ALA A 3 5.66 -3.03 8.69
N LEU A 4 4.92 -4.06 8.28
CA LEU A 4 4.65 -5.26 9.09
C LEU A 4 5.90 -6.13 9.25
N ALA A 5 6.78 -6.14 8.23
CA ALA A 5 8.00 -6.93 8.25
C ALA A 5 9.01 -6.45 9.26
N TYR A 6 9.16 -5.14 9.38
CA TYR A 6 10.12 -4.54 10.29
C TYR A 6 10.02 -5.04 11.75
N PRO A 7 8.86 -4.95 12.44
CA PRO A 7 8.74 -5.43 13.82
C PRO A 7 8.85 -6.95 13.94
N LEU A 8 8.28 -7.71 12.99
CA LEU A 8 8.37 -9.17 12.99
C LEU A 8 9.83 -9.64 12.96
N LEU A 9 10.60 -9.10 12.01
CA LEU A 9 12.00 -9.47 11.80
C LEU A 9 12.91 -8.94 12.91
N SER A 10 12.61 -7.75 13.44
CA SER A 10 13.33 -7.20 14.58
C SER A 10 13.17 -8.06 15.83
N TYR A 11 11.97 -8.60 16.07
CA TYR A 11 11.73 -9.55 17.17
C TYR A 11 12.51 -10.86 17.00
N GLU A 12 12.64 -11.33 15.75
CA GLU A 12 13.38 -12.55 15.40
C GLU A 12 14.90 -12.33 15.28
N GLY A 13 15.41 -11.11 15.48
CA GLY A 13 16.83 -10.78 15.34
C GLY A 13 17.35 -10.93 13.89
N LYS A 14 16.47 -10.84 12.90
CA LYS A 14 16.82 -11.01 11.48
C LYS A 14 17.27 -9.67 10.86
N PRO A 15 18.22 -9.70 9.91
CA PRO A 15 18.63 -8.50 9.19
C PRO A 15 17.52 -7.96 8.29
N GLU A 16 17.56 -6.66 7.95
CA GLU A 16 16.61 -6.03 7.00
C GLU A 16 16.83 -6.48 5.53
N ILE A 17 18.00 -7.03 5.23
CA ILE A 17 18.39 -7.53 3.91
C ILE A 17 18.84 -8.99 4.04
N VAL A 18 18.38 -9.84 3.12
CA VAL A 18 18.76 -11.24 3.02
C VAL A 18 19.42 -11.54 1.68
N TYR A 19 20.42 -12.42 1.69
CA TYR A 19 21.06 -12.93 0.48
C TYR A 19 20.43 -14.26 0.08
N ARG A 20 19.87 -14.34 -1.13
CA ARG A 20 19.21 -15.54 -1.66
C ARG A 20 19.58 -15.71 -3.12
N GLY A 21 20.15 -16.87 -3.48
CA GLY A 21 20.41 -17.23 -4.88
C GLY A 21 21.23 -16.19 -5.66
N GLY A 22 22.28 -15.64 -5.04
CA GLY A 22 23.15 -14.65 -5.70
C GLY A 22 22.70 -13.20 -5.58
N ASN A 23 21.53 -12.93 -5.01
CA ASN A 23 20.92 -11.60 -5.00
C ASN A 23 20.56 -11.14 -3.59
N LEU A 24 20.57 -9.82 -3.39
CA LEU A 24 20.11 -9.16 -2.17
C LEU A 24 18.62 -8.82 -2.31
N TYR A 25 17.84 -9.14 -1.27
CA TYR A 25 16.43 -8.82 -1.17
C TYR A 25 16.12 -8.16 0.16
N SER A 26 15.11 -7.30 0.20
CA SER A 26 14.49 -6.92 1.47
C SER A 26 13.92 -8.16 2.15
N SER A 27 14.16 -8.30 3.44
CA SER A 27 13.63 -9.40 4.25
C SER A 27 12.09 -9.44 4.31
N ALA A 28 11.41 -8.39 3.83
CA ALA A 28 9.97 -8.40 3.60
C ALA A 28 9.50 -9.55 2.68
N ILE A 29 10.38 -10.11 1.84
CA ILE A 29 10.06 -11.30 1.03
C ILE A 29 9.62 -12.51 1.86
N GLU A 30 10.08 -12.62 3.12
CA GLU A 30 9.72 -13.74 3.99
C GLU A 30 8.24 -13.70 4.39
N ILE A 31 7.67 -12.49 4.42
CA ILE A 31 6.27 -12.28 4.79
C ILE A 31 5.32 -12.52 3.63
N LEU A 32 5.78 -12.49 2.38
CA LEU A 32 4.91 -12.76 1.21
C LEU A 32 4.27 -14.14 1.26
N ASN A 33 4.91 -15.10 1.93
CA ASN A 33 4.36 -16.44 2.13
C ASN A 33 3.23 -16.46 3.17
N LEU A 34 3.29 -15.55 4.15
CA LEU A 34 2.38 -15.46 5.27
C LEU A 34 1.23 -14.49 4.99
N ALA A 35 1.52 -13.24 4.61
CA ALA A 35 0.54 -12.24 4.19
C ALA A 35 0.43 -12.24 2.65
N ARG A 36 -0.57 -12.96 2.15
CA ARG A 36 -0.79 -13.19 0.72
C ARG A 36 -1.40 -12.00 0.00
N TRP A 37 -2.12 -11.15 0.73
CA TRP A 37 -2.73 -9.96 0.18
C TRP A 37 -2.76 -8.84 1.22
N VAL A 38 -2.71 -7.60 0.74
CA VAL A 38 -2.92 -6.41 1.56
C VAL A 38 -3.83 -5.46 0.81
N ALA A 39 -4.80 -4.90 1.52
CA ALA A 39 -5.63 -3.81 1.04
C ALA A 39 -5.74 -2.77 2.15
N TYR A 40 -5.90 -1.51 1.78
CA TYR A 40 -6.10 -0.45 2.75
C TYR A 40 -7.18 0.52 2.32
N ARG A 41 -7.71 1.28 3.28
CA ARG A 41 -8.54 2.46 3.03
C ARG A 41 -8.07 3.60 3.90
N VAL A 42 -8.35 4.82 3.46
CA VAL A 42 -8.26 6.00 4.31
C VAL A 42 -9.58 6.13 5.05
N VAL A 43 -9.54 6.25 6.37
CA VAL A 43 -10.74 6.45 7.20
C VAL A 43 -11.02 7.94 7.24
N ASP A 44 -12.26 8.32 6.89
CA ASP A 44 -12.73 9.70 6.83
C ASP A 44 -11.73 10.64 6.13
N PRO A 45 -11.40 10.39 4.85
CA PRO A 45 -10.40 11.16 4.15
C PRO A 45 -10.82 12.63 4.06
N ASP A 46 -10.14 13.50 4.80
CA ASP A 46 -10.26 14.94 4.59
C ASP A 46 -9.30 15.34 3.44
N PRO A 47 -9.81 15.70 2.26
CA PRO A 47 -8.97 16.03 1.11
C PRO A 47 -8.08 17.26 1.37
N ARG A 48 -8.39 18.09 2.37
CA ARG A 48 -7.54 19.23 2.78
C ARG A 48 -6.22 18.77 3.41
N PHE A 49 -6.17 17.53 3.89
CA PHE A 49 -5.05 16.98 4.64
C PHE A 49 -4.33 15.86 3.89
N LEU A 50 -4.58 15.62 2.60
CA LEU A 50 -3.80 14.66 1.80
C LEU A 50 -3.11 15.40 0.66
N VAL A 51 -2.01 16.10 0.98
CA VAL A 51 -1.33 16.97 0.03
C VAL A 51 0.06 16.42 -0.28
N GLU A 52 0.38 16.22 -1.55
CA GLU A 52 1.74 15.86 -1.97
C GLU A 52 2.68 17.01 -1.53
N THR A 53 3.78 16.68 -0.85
CA THR A 53 4.70 17.73 -0.36
C THR A 53 5.36 18.49 -1.51
N ARG A 54 5.39 17.91 -2.72
CA ARG A 54 5.77 18.59 -3.96
C ARG A 54 4.86 19.79 -4.25
N ASP A 55 3.56 19.69 -4.00
CA ASP A 55 2.62 20.79 -4.23
C ASP A 55 2.79 21.89 -3.18
N ILE A 56 3.06 21.52 -1.92
CA ILE A 56 3.47 22.48 -0.87
C ILE A 56 4.76 23.19 -1.29
N GLY A 57 5.73 22.43 -1.78
CA GLY A 57 7.00 22.94 -2.30
C GLY A 57 6.80 23.91 -3.45
N ARG A 58 5.93 23.60 -4.42
CA ARG A 58 5.59 24.50 -5.53
C ARG A 58 5.01 25.82 -5.04
N VAL A 59 4.03 25.79 -4.15
CA VAL A 59 3.40 27.03 -3.63
C VAL A 59 4.39 27.87 -2.83
N ARG A 60 5.33 27.26 -2.10
CA ARG A 60 6.32 27.97 -1.28
C ARG A 60 7.57 28.39 -2.02
N ILE A 61 8.03 27.62 -3.00
CA ILE A 61 9.30 27.86 -3.69
C ILE A 61 9.05 28.87 -4.81
N VAL A 62 8.03 28.68 -5.64
CA VAL A 62 7.79 29.50 -6.85
C VAL A 62 7.74 31.00 -6.56
N PRO A 63 7.10 31.50 -5.48
CA PRO A 63 7.08 32.94 -5.19
C PRO A 63 8.40 33.49 -4.63
N TYR A 64 9.28 32.64 -4.10
CA TYR A 64 10.51 33.04 -3.41
C TYR A 64 11.79 32.68 -4.17
N VAL A 65 11.68 32.00 -5.32
CA VAL A 65 12.81 31.94 -6.26
C VAL A 65 12.99 33.34 -6.82
N ARG A 66 14.06 34.02 -6.36
CA ARG A 66 14.46 35.29 -6.95
C ARG A 66 14.65 35.08 -8.46
N SER A 67 14.24 36.04 -9.28
CA SER A 67 14.30 35.95 -10.75
C SER A 67 15.70 35.56 -11.26
N GLU A 68 16.75 36.02 -10.58
CA GLU A 68 18.16 35.67 -10.77
C GLU A 68 18.48 34.17 -10.64
N HIS A 69 17.64 33.38 -9.97
CA HIS A 69 17.80 31.94 -9.78
C HIS A 69 16.89 31.11 -10.72
N VAL A 70 16.09 31.75 -11.57
CA VAL A 70 15.18 31.13 -12.57
C VAL A 70 15.83 31.11 -13.97
N TYR A 71 17.06 30.60 -14.07
CA TYR A 71 17.75 30.44 -15.37
C TYR A 71 17.81 28.96 -15.78
N PRO A 72 17.72 28.62 -17.08
CA PRO A 72 17.96 27.27 -17.57
C PRO A 72 19.31 26.71 -17.05
N GLY A 73 19.26 25.61 -16.30
CA GLY A 73 20.45 25.00 -15.68
C GLY A 73 20.74 25.41 -14.23
N SER A 74 19.91 26.25 -13.61
CA SER A 74 20.02 26.59 -12.18
C SER A 74 19.84 25.36 -11.30
N ALA A 75 20.81 25.11 -10.41
CA ALA A 75 20.71 24.06 -9.39
C ALA A 75 19.58 24.34 -8.37
N TYR A 76 19.15 25.60 -8.25
CA TYR A 76 18.08 26.02 -7.33
C TYR A 76 16.68 25.77 -7.89
N LEU A 77 16.54 25.60 -9.22
CA LEU A 77 15.29 25.19 -9.86
C LEU A 77 14.91 23.74 -9.49
N TRP A 78 15.91 22.93 -9.13
CA TRP A 78 15.77 21.51 -8.78
C TRP A 78 16.23 21.21 -7.35
N ALA A 79 16.03 22.16 -6.42
CA ALA A 79 16.27 21.94 -4.99
C ALA A 79 15.64 20.62 -4.53
N VAL A 80 16.24 19.96 -3.53
CA VAL A 80 15.85 18.62 -3.03
C VAL A 80 14.34 18.48 -2.96
N GLN A 81 13.75 17.81 -3.95
CA GLN A 81 12.32 17.55 -3.99
C GLN A 81 12.06 16.30 -3.15
N SER A 82 11.22 16.44 -2.14
CA SER A 82 10.64 15.30 -1.45
C SER A 82 9.71 14.58 -2.41
N HIS A 83 10.18 13.51 -3.05
CA HIS A 83 9.36 12.67 -3.92
C HIS A 83 8.57 11.66 -3.10
N GLY A 84 7.31 11.43 -3.47
CA GLY A 84 6.47 10.38 -2.88
C GLY A 84 6.10 10.61 -1.42
N LYS A 85 6.27 11.83 -0.89
CA LYS A 85 5.81 12.20 0.46
C LYS A 85 4.46 12.90 0.36
N VAL A 86 3.56 12.49 1.23
CA VAL A 86 2.24 13.10 1.41
C VAL A 86 2.19 13.66 2.82
N TYR A 87 1.86 14.94 2.94
CA TYR A 87 1.49 15.54 4.21
C TYR A 87 0.09 15.06 4.56
N ALA A 88 -0.02 14.33 5.68
CA ALA A 88 -1.22 13.61 6.10
C ALA A 88 -1.49 13.74 7.62
N PRO A 89 -1.67 14.96 8.16
CA PRO A 89 -1.88 15.15 9.60
C PRO A 89 -3.20 14.52 10.05
N GLY A 90 -3.13 13.67 11.08
CA GLY A 90 -4.32 13.02 11.65
C GLY A 90 -4.99 11.99 10.74
N ALA A 91 -4.40 11.66 9.58
CA ALA A 91 -4.94 10.65 8.69
C ALA A 91 -4.95 9.29 9.37
N MET A 92 -6.10 8.62 9.32
CA MET A 92 -6.30 7.27 9.81
C MET A 92 -6.40 6.31 8.64
N PHE A 93 -5.83 5.13 8.80
CA PHE A 93 -5.83 4.09 7.77
C PHE A 93 -6.27 2.78 8.38
N ASP A 94 -7.21 2.12 7.73
CA ASP A 94 -7.51 0.71 8.01
C ASP A 94 -6.76 -0.13 6.99
N VAL A 95 -5.98 -1.10 7.48
CA VAL A 95 -5.17 -1.99 6.64
C VAL A 95 -5.56 -3.43 6.94
N ILE A 96 -6.02 -4.13 5.90
CA ILE A 96 -6.35 -5.55 5.98
C ILE A 96 -5.20 -6.36 5.38
N TYR A 97 -4.73 -7.34 6.13
CA TYR A 97 -3.80 -8.35 5.66
C TYR A 97 -4.54 -9.69 5.57
N ILE A 98 -4.52 -10.32 4.38
CA ILE A 98 -5.00 -11.69 4.25
C ILE A 98 -3.84 -12.63 4.53
N VAL A 99 -3.93 -13.30 5.67
CA VAL A 99 -2.88 -14.14 6.21
C VAL A 99 -3.19 -15.62 6.02
N ARG A 100 -2.14 -16.42 5.84
CA ARG A 100 -2.16 -17.88 5.82
C ARG A 100 -1.01 -18.38 6.67
N GLY A 101 -1.28 -19.33 7.56
CA GLY A 101 -0.26 -19.91 8.42
C GLY A 101 -0.88 -20.75 9.53
N SER A 102 -0.01 -21.30 10.37
CA SER A 102 -0.43 -21.90 11.64
C SER A 102 -0.95 -20.83 12.60
N GLU A 103 -1.66 -21.24 13.66
CA GLU A 103 -2.11 -20.33 14.72
C GLU A 103 -0.95 -19.52 15.32
N SER A 104 0.20 -20.17 15.51
CA SER A 104 1.45 -19.51 15.95
C SER A 104 1.92 -18.43 14.97
N ASP A 105 1.82 -18.65 13.66
CA ASP A 105 2.21 -17.64 12.67
C ASP A 105 1.28 -16.43 12.71
N ILE A 106 -0.03 -16.68 12.86
CA ILE A 106 -1.04 -15.62 12.97
C ILE A 106 -0.81 -14.80 14.26
N GLU A 107 -0.52 -15.45 15.38
CA GLU A 107 -0.21 -14.76 16.64
C GLU A 107 1.02 -13.85 16.50
N LYS A 108 2.09 -14.35 15.86
CA LYS A 108 3.30 -13.55 15.60
C LYS A 108 3.00 -12.33 14.73
N LEU A 109 2.22 -12.50 13.66
CA LEU A 109 1.83 -11.39 12.78
C LEU A 109 0.97 -10.36 13.51
N THR A 110 0.07 -10.82 14.40
CA THR A 110 -0.77 -9.95 15.22
C THR A 110 0.07 -9.11 16.17
N LYS A 111 1.05 -9.72 16.86
CA LYS A 111 2.03 -8.99 17.70
C LYS A 111 2.89 -8.03 16.88
N ALA A 112 3.33 -8.46 15.69
CA ALA A 112 4.10 -7.62 14.80
C ALA A 112 3.29 -6.41 14.30
N ALA A 113 1.98 -6.56 14.07
CA ALA A 113 1.11 -5.46 13.66
C ALA A 113 1.10 -4.35 14.72
N TRP A 114 1.02 -4.67 16.01
CA TRP A 114 1.17 -3.68 17.10
C TRP A 114 2.53 -2.97 17.10
N GLY A 115 3.58 -3.63 16.62
CA GLY A 115 4.94 -3.07 16.52
C GLY A 115 5.18 -2.14 15.33
N ILE A 116 4.16 -1.88 14.51
CA ILE A 116 4.30 -0.94 13.38
C ILE A 116 4.42 0.48 13.92
N VAL A 117 5.61 1.07 13.78
CA VAL A 117 5.91 2.44 14.22
C VAL A 117 6.07 3.45 13.08
N ARG A 118 6.07 2.95 11.83
CA ARG A 118 6.28 3.78 10.63
C ARG A 118 5.71 3.14 9.36
N LEU A 119 5.27 3.98 8.44
CA LEU A 119 4.81 3.58 7.10
C LEU A 119 5.67 4.27 6.03
N GLY A 120 6.58 3.52 5.40
CA GLY A 120 7.52 4.05 4.42
C GLY A 120 8.85 4.49 5.04
N VAL A 121 9.19 5.77 4.89
CA VAL A 121 10.47 6.33 5.36
C VAL A 121 10.49 6.50 6.89
N LYS A 122 11.69 6.66 7.47
CA LYS A 122 11.87 6.72 8.94
C LYS A 122 11.14 7.89 9.63
N GLU A 123 10.85 8.96 8.90
CA GLU A 123 10.13 10.14 9.41
C GLU A 123 8.59 9.98 9.35
N SER A 124 8.08 9.00 8.61
CA SER A 124 6.64 8.72 8.49
C SER A 124 6.14 7.88 9.65
N ILE A 125 6.12 8.50 10.83
CA ILE A 125 5.72 7.86 12.09
C ILE A 125 4.24 7.50 12.03
N ALA A 126 3.91 6.30 12.50
CA ALA A 126 2.54 5.82 12.64
C ALA A 126 2.36 5.21 14.03
N SER A 127 1.13 5.24 14.53
CA SER A 127 0.73 4.55 15.75
C SER A 127 -0.46 3.66 15.43
N VAL A 128 -0.42 2.42 15.93
CA VAL A 128 -1.48 1.44 15.74
C VAL A 128 -2.47 1.57 16.90
N TYR A 129 -3.73 1.84 16.56
CA TYR A 129 -4.80 2.03 17.54
C TYR A 129 -5.53 0.73 17.87
N ASP A 130 -5.78 -0.12 16.86
CA ASP A 130 -6.46 -1.40 17.02
C ASP A 130 -5.82 -2.45 16.10
N VAL A 131 -5.82 -3.70 16.57
CA VAL A 131 -5.50 -4.88 15.77
C VAL A 131 -6.49 -5.96 16.13
N SER A 132 -7.30 -6.36 15.15
CA SER A 132 -8.32 -7.37 15.30
C SER A 132 -8.18 -8.48 14.25
N LEU A 133 -8.46 -9.71 14.67
CA LEU A 133 -8.49 -10.89 13.81
C LEU A 133 -9.93 -11.19 13.42
N HIS A 134 -10.17 -11.33 12.12
CA HIS A 134 -11.51 -11.52 11.56
C HIS A 134 -11.57 -12.78 10.72
N SER A 135 -12.72 -13.44 10.74
CA SER A 135 -13.01 -14.52 9.80
C SER A 135 -13.30 -13.94 8.41
N VAL A 136 -12.93 -14.68 7.36
CA VAL A 136 -13.16 -14.28 5.98
C VAL A 136 -13.92 -15.36 5.23
N ARG A 137 -14.88 -14.96 4.40
CA ARG A 137 -15.62 -15.87 3.52
C ARG A 137 -15.59 -15.38 2.07
N VAL A 138 -15.55 -16.34 1.15
CA VAL A 138 -15.63 -16.05 -0.29
C VAL A 138 -17.07 -15.67 -0.62
N VAL A 139 -17.24 -14.57 -1.35
CA VAL A 139 -18.55 -14.10 -1.82
C VAL A 139 -18.68 -14.39 -3.31
N HIS A 140 -19.73 -15.13 -3.67
CA HIS A 140 -20.06 -15.47 -5.06
C HIS A 140 -21.15 -14.54 -5.60
N THR A 141 -20.84 -13.26 -5.76
CA THR A 141 -21.72 -12.26 -6.36
C THR A 141 -21.05 -11.61 -7.56
N GLY A 142 -21.86 -11.07 -8.49
CA GLY A 142 -21.33 -10.35 -9.65
C GLY A 142 -20.76 -8.97 -9.30
N THR A 143 -21.27 -8.34 -8.24
CA THR A 143 -20.88 -7.00 -7.80
C THR A 143 -20.89 -6.90 -6.29
N VAL A 144 -20.03 -6.05 -5.74
CA VAL A 144 -19.96 -5.74 -4.31
C VAL A 144 -19.63 -4.26 -4.11
N ASN A 145 -19.90 -3.76 -2.92
CA ASN A 145 -19.42 -2.46 -2.49
C ASN A 145 -18.11 -2.65 -1.69
N THR A 146 -17.09 -1.86 -1.96
CA THR A 146 -15.81 -1.87 -1.25
C THR A 146 -15.31 -0.45 -1.01
N SER A 147 -14.77 -0.20 0.17
CA SER A 147 -13.99 1.02 0.46
C SER A 147 -12.48 0.77 0.43
N TYR A 148 -12.06 -0.48 0.20
CA TYR A 148 -10.65 -0.88 0.22
C TYR A 148 -10.01 -0.81 -1.15
N SER A 149 -8.72 -0.51 -1.18
CA SER A 149 -7.90 -0.44 -2.37
C SER A 149 -7.79 -1.77 -3.10
N PHE A 150 -7.77 -1.76 -4.43
CA PHE A 150 -7.55 -2.95 -5.26
C PHE A 150 -6.91 -2.62 -6.61
N PRO A 151 -6.20 -3.56 -7.24
CA PRO A 151 -5.73 -3.40 -8.62
C PRO A 151 -6.89 -3.34 -9.60
N LEU A 152 -6.82 -2.38 -10.53
CA LEU A 152 -7.78 -2.23 -11.63
C LEU A 152 -7.81 -3.46 -12.55
N SER A 153 -6.75 -4.27 -12.54
CA SER A 153 -6.66 -5.54 -13.26
C SER A 153 -7.58 -6.63 -12.69
N LEU A 154 -8.02 -6.51 -11.42
CA LEU A 154 -8.88 -7.50 -10.76
C LEU A 154 -10.36 -7.13 -10.84
N ALA A 155 -10.68 -5.84 -10.66
CA ALA A 155 -12.04 -5.34 -10.65
C ALA A 155 -12.13 -3.93 -11.25
N GLN A 156 -13.32 -3.57 -11.74
CA GLN A 156 -13.64 -2.26 -12.27
C GLN A 156 -14.79 -1.61 -11.48
N PRO A 157 -14.71 -0.32 -11.14
CA PRO A 157 -15.83 0.44 -10.60
C PRO A 157 -16.98 0.52 -11.63
N GLU A 158 -18.22 0.30 -11.19
CA GLU A 158 -19.40 0.41 -12.06
C GLU A 158 -19.92 1.86 -12.18
N GLN A 159 -19.66 2.70 -11.17
CA GLN A 159 -20.09 4.09 -11.13
C GLN A 159 -18.86 5.00 -11.17
N GLN A 160 -18.76 5.81 -12.23
CA GLN A 160 -17.64 6.72 -12.50
C GLN A 160 -18.08 8.17 -12.25
N ARG A 161 -18.50 8.51 -11.04
CA ARG A 161 -18.58 9.94 -10.72
C ARG A 161 -17.16 10.42 -10.43
N ASP A 162 -16.81 11.57 -11.00
CA ASP A 162 -15.53 12.21 -10.71
C ASP A 162 -15.42 12.45 -9.20
N GLY A 163 -14.37 11.89 -8.58
CA GLY A 163 -14.08 12.05 -7.16
C GLY A 163 -14.52 10.91 -6.24
N ASP A 164 -15.13 9.83 -6.73
CA ASP A 164 -15.48 8.68 -5.89
C ASP A 164 -14.25 7.82 -5.53
N TYR A 165 -13.21 7.85 -6.39
CA TYR A 165 -11.96 7.13 -6.21
C TYR A 165 -10.82 7.82 -6.95
N VAL A 166 -9.59 7.47 -6.57
CA VAL A 166 -8.37 7.89 -7.28
C VAL A 166 -7.68 6.66 -7.85
N VAL A 167 -7.17 6.77 -9.08
CA VAL A 167 -6.31 5.73 -9.66
C VAL A 167 -4.86 6.12 -9.42
N VAL A 168 -4.13 5.26 -8.72
CA VAL A 168 -2.72 5.47 -8.38
C VAL A 168 -1.91 4.28 -8.86
N ARG A 169 -0.77 4.55 -9.49
CA ARG A 169 0.17 3.52 -9.91
C ARG A 169 1.03 3.09 -8.73
N LEU A 170 0.85 1.85 -8.25
CA LEU A 170 1.56 1.29 -7.10
C LEU A 170 2.44 0.11 -7.50
N PRO A 171 3.55 -0.14 -6.77
CA PRO A 171 4.40 -1.28 -7.05
C PRO A 171 3.67 -2.60 -6.78
N THR A 172 3.87 -3.59 -7.67
CA THR A 172 3.32 -4.92 -7.50
C THR A 172 3.98 -5.64 -6.35
N VAL A 173 3.19 -6.41 -5.60
CA VAL A 173 3.70 -7.24 -4.52
C VAL A 173 4.29 -8.52 -5.10
N SER A 174 5.59 -8.52 -5.36
CA SER A 174 6.31 -9.67 -5.91
C SER A 174 7.70 -9.78 -5.30
N ARG A 175 8.31 -10.97 -5.32
CA ARG A 175 9.67 -11.13 -4.82
C ARG A 175 10.68 -10.24 -5.55
N GLU A 176 10.49 -10.04 -6.84
CA GLU A 176 11.37 -9.22 -7.67
C GLU A 176 11.27 -7.73 -7.34
N SER A 177 10.10 -7.24 -6.91
CA SER A 177 9.97 -5.84 -6.48
C SER A 177 10.70 -5.53 -5.17
N TYR A 178 11.07 -6.55 -4.39
CA TYR A 178 11.88 -6.42 -3.18
C TYR A 178 13.37 -6.65 -3.40
N ARG A 179 13.84 -6.83 -4.64
CA ARG A 179 15.26 -6.98 -4.95
C ARG A 179 15.99 -5.65 -4.74
N VAL A 180 17.11 -5.69 -4.02
CA VAL A 180 17.92 -4.52 -3.67
C VAL A 180 19.07 -4.36 -4.67
N GLY A 181 19.42 -3.12 -5.00
CA GLY A 181 20.56 -2.82 -5.89
C GLY A 181 20.26 -3.00 -7.38
N VAL A 182 18.99 -3.17 -7.75
CA VAL A 182 18.54 -3.24 -9.14
C VAL A 182 17.53 -2.12 -9.39
N VAL A 183 17.69 -1.39 -10.49
CA VAL A 183 16.69 -0.43 -10.94
C VAL A 183 15.52 -1.23 -11.50
N ALA A 184 14.45 -1.34 -10.73
CA ALA A 184 13.21 -1.95 -11.19
C ALA A 184 12.62 -1.08 -12.31
N ASN A 185 12.25 -1.70 -13.43
CA ASN A 185 11.53 -1.00 -14.48
C ASN A 185 10.12 -0.65 -13.97
N PRO A 186 9.78 0.64 -13.80
CA PRO A 186 8.48 1.03 -13.26
C PRO A 186 7.32 0.62 -14.16
N PHE A 187 7.55 0.36 -15.45
CA PHE A 187 6.52 -0.13 -16.37
C PHE A 187 6.21 -1.62 -16.23
N THR A 188 7.09 -2.37 -15.56
CA THR A 188 6.94 -3.83 -15.40
C THR A 188 6.45 -4.21 -14.00
N TYR A 189 6.87 -3.45 -12.98
CA TYR A 189 6.61 -3.76 -11.58
C TYR A 189 5.60 -2.82 -10.92
N PHE A 190 4.81 -2.09 -11.70
CA PHE A 190 3.73 -1.29 -11.18
C PHE A 190 2.43 -1.63 -11.89
N GLU A 191 1.34 -1.52 -11.16
CA GLU A 191 -0.01 -1.68 -11.68
C GLU A 191 -0.88 -0.53 -11.16
N ASP A 192 -1.96 -0.25 -11.89
CA ASP A 192 -2.89 0.81 -11.51
C ASP A 192 -3.84 0.27 -10.44
N TYR A 193 -3.85 0.92 -9.28
CA TYR A 193 -4.73 0.63 -8.16
C TYR A 193 -5.84 1.67 -8.10
N VAL A 194 -7.04 1.20 -7.78
CA VAL A 194 -8.15 2.04 -7.35
C VAL A 194 -8.05 2.22 -5.85
N ILE A 195 -8.04 3.48 -5.40
CA ILE A 195 -8.14 3.87 -4.00
C ILE A 195 -9.50 4.57 -3.83
N PRO A 196 -10.50 3.90 -3.25
CA PRO A 196 -11.80 4.52 -3.00
C PRO A 196 -11.68 5.65 -1.98
N ILE A 197 -12.40 6.76 -2.22
CA ILE A 197 -12.59 7.83 -1.24
C ILE A 197 -13.76 7.49 -0.31
N ASP A 198 -14.80 6.86 -0.87
CA ASP A 198 -15.93 6.27 -0.16
C ASP A 198 -16.19 4.84 -0.69
N SER A 199 -17.19 4.15 -0.17
CA SER A 199 -17.66 2.84 -0.64
C SER A 199 -18.12 2.91 -2.10
N ILE A 200 -17.37 2.29 -3.00
CA ILE A 200 -17.69 2.20 -4.43
C ILE A 200 -18.21 0.81 -4.82
N ARG A 201 -19.12 0.75 -5.79
CA ARG A 201 -19.58 -0.51 -6.37
C ARG A 201 -18.61 -0.99 -7.44
N VAL A 202 -18.18 -2.24 -7.32
CA VAL A 202 -17.17 -2.85 -8.20
C VAL A 202 -17.64 -4.19 -8.75
N ARG A 203 -17.15 -4.52 -9.95
CA ARG A 203 -17.37 -5.78 -10.64
C ARG A 203 -16.03 -6.44 -10.95
N ILE A 204 -15.92 -7.74 -10.74
CA ILE A 204 -14.72 -8.50 -11.16
C ILE A 204 -14.61 -8.51 -12.69
N VAL A 205 -13.43 -8.16 -13.20
CA VAL A 205 -13.10 -8.19 -14.64
C VAL A 205 -12.67 -9.59 -15.07
N SER A 206 -11.87 -10.25 -14.22
CA SER A 206 -11.27 -11.57 -14.47
C SER A 206 -11.71 -12.56 -13.39
N PRO A 207 -12.87 -13.24 -13.55
CA PRO A 207 -13.38 -14.23 -12.59
C PRO A 207 -12.41 -15.39 -12.32
N GLU A 208 -11.49 -15.66 -13.25
CA GLU A 208 -10.45 -16.67 -13.14
C GLU A 208 -9.26 -16.24 -12.27
N LYS A 209 -9.05 -14.93 -12.06
CA LYS A 209 -7.93 -14.37 -11.30
C LYS A 209 -8.33 -13.64 -10.03
N ALA A 210 -9.59 -13.21 -9.90
CA ALA A 210 -10.06 -12.40 -8.78
C ALA A 210 -11.22 -13.06 -8.05
N GLN A 211 -11.41 -12.67 -6.79
CA GLN A 211 -12.53 -13.04 -5.95
C GLN A 211 -12.87 -11.93 -4.97
N PHE A 212 -14.10 -11.95 -4.46
CA PHE A 212 -14.51 -11.10 -3.36
C PHE A 212 -14.38 -11.88 -2.05
N LEU A 213 -13.79 -11.25 -1.04
CA LEU A 213 -13.77 -11.76 0.33
C LEU A 213 -14.55 -10.80 1.20
N GLU A 214 -15.52 -11.33 1.95
CA GLU A 214 -16.18 -10.59 3.02
C GLU A 214 -15.48 -10.87 4.33
N VAL A 215 -15.08 -9.78 4.98
CA VAL A 215 -14.43 -9.75 6.29
C VAL A 215 -15.51 -9.38 7.31
N GLU A 216 -15.72 -10.29 8.26
CA GLU A 216 -16.76 -10.15 9.28
C GLU A 216 -16.69 -8.79 10.01
N GLY A 217 -17.79 -8.06 10.05
CA GLY A 217 -17.88 -6.76 10.73
C GLY A 217 -17.12 -5.61 10.07
N VAL A 218 -16.38 -5.84 8.99
CA VAL A 218 -15.52 -4.82 8.35
C VAL A 218 -16.01 -4.46 6.95
N GLY A 219 -16.37 -5.45 6.13
CA GLY A 219 -16.88 -5.24 4.77
C GLY A 219 -16.25 -6.16 3.74
N THR A 220 -16.42 -5.83 2.46
CA THR A 220 -15.91 -6.65 1.35
C THR A 220 -14.64 -6.06 0.78
N ILE A 221 -13.69 -6.93 0.43
CA ILE A 221 -12.46 -6.58 -0.28
C ILE A 221 -12.34 -7.37 -1.59
N VAL A 222 -11.60 -6.80 -2.53
CA VAL A 222 -11.22 -7.47 -3.78
C VAL A 222 -9.83 -8.06 -3.59
N THR A 223 -9.68 -9.36 -3.87
CA THR A 223 -8.38 -10.03 -3.81
C THR A 223 -8.13 -10.83 -5.08
N PRO A 224 -6.86 -11.10 -5.43
CA PRO A 224 -6.58 -12.19 -6.36
C PRO A 224 -7.12 -13.50 -5.77
N LYS A 225 -7.47 -14.46 -6.63
CA LYS A 225 -7.71 -15.84 -6.22
C LYS A 225 -6.42 -16.37 -5.64
N LEU A 226 -6.43 -16.56 -4.33
CA LEU A 226 -5.30 -17.07 -3.58
C LEU A 226 -5.17 -18.56 -3.90
N GLY A 227 -4.52 -18.87 -5.03
CA GLY A 227 -4.08 -20.24 -5.33
C GLY A 227 -3.08 -20.73 -4.28
N GLU A 228 -2.79 -22.03 -4.28
CA GLU A 228 -1.87 -22.61 -3.30
C GLU A 228 -0.42 -22.09 -3.39
N LYS A 229 -0.06 -21.30 -4.41
CA LYS A 229 1.29 -20.75 -4.59
C LYS A 229 1.26 -19.33 -5.21
N LEU A 230 1.73 -18.34 -4.46
CA LEU A 230 2.68 -17.34 -4.97
C LEU A 230 4.09 -17.87 -4.69
#